data_AF-A0A167HLT4-F1
#
_entry.id   AF-A0A167HLT4-F1
#
_cell.length_a   1.000
_cell.length_b   1.000
_cell.length_c   1.000
_cell.angle_alpha   90.00
_cell.angle_beta   90.00
_cell.angle_gamma   90.00
#
_symmetry.space_group_name_H-M   'P 1'
#
loop_
_entity.id
_entity.type
_entity.pdbx_description
1 polymer ?
#
loop_
_entity_poly.entity_id
_entity_poly.type
_entity_poly.pdbx_seq_one_letter_code
_entity_poly.pdbx_strand_id
1 'polypeptide(L)'
;MKFLFNILLFIFTPFLAISQNFTGVVLEEETTVEIMNAIVVIEGTALAQKTNEVGEFSFFEDIPVGEQIVTVSKEGYETKYFIITVESGKRIVTDKIELEVTREESKRRRKLKKEREKEAKKLAKEREEMIENVRKEKEDELKRLAKERKKLENKSGDVVISYDPIENTSVQEIPIVPDVDPVQVKYAAILGVEPSSIINIELYKFIEDWTGTPYVMGGANKEGIDCSSFTQRLFTKVYDLYIERTAQKQFNSKYTDEFTGRQFLEEGDLIFFGKNRESVNHVGVYLRNNKFVHATARIGKSGSSGVKISDLTDSNWANRFLAGGKRINNE
;
A
#
# COMPACT_ATOMS: atom_id res chain seq x y z
N MET A 1 72.25 -46.61 15.53
CA MET A 1 71.20 -46.14 14.59
C MET A 1 70.60 -44.85 15.13
N LYS A 2 70.92 -43.70 14.53
CA LYS A 2 70.26 -42.42 14.81
C LYS A 2 69.30 -42.16 13.65
N PHE A 3 68.00 -42.32 13.88
CA PHE A 3 66.96 -41.97 12.92
C PHE A 3 66.67 -40.47 13.05
N LEU A 4 67.12 -39.69 12.06
CA LEU A 4 66.72 -38.30 11.89
C LEU A 4 65.37 -38.29 11.16
N PHE A 5 64.31 -37.95 11.88
CA PHE A 5 62.98 -37.75 11.33
C PHE A 5 62.86 -36.28 10.88
N ASN A 6 62.99 -36.03 9.58
CA ASN A 6 62.72 -34.72 8.99
C ASN A 6 61.20 -34.54 8.90
N ILE A 7 60.62 -33.79 9.82
CA ILE A 7 59.22 -33.35 9.75
C ILE A 7 59.19 -32.12 8.85
N LEU A 8 58.78 -32.32 7.60
CA LEU A 8 58.49 -31.24 6.64
C LEU A 8 57.17 -30.58 7.05
N LEU A 9 57.27 -29.44 7.72
CA LEU A 9 56.12 -28.63 8.13
C LEU A 9 55.56 -27.91 6.87
N PHE A 10 54.49 -28.44 6.28
CA PHE A 10 53.73 -27.73 5.25
C PHE A 10 53.02 -26.55 5.92
N ILE A 11 53.58 -25.35 5.74
CA ILE A 11 52.93 -24.10 6.11
C ILE A 11 51.78 -23.89 5.11
N PHE A 12 50.58 -24.29 5.50
CA PHE A 12 49.36 -24.00 4.76
C PHE A 12 49.06 -22.51 4.97
N THR A 13 49.61 -21.64 4.12
CA THR A 13 49.23 -20.23 4.10
C THR A 13 47.77 -20.16 3.63
N PRO A 14 46.82 -19.66 4.45
CA PRO A 14 45.46 -19.46 3.99
C PRO A 14 45.51 -18.43 2.86
N PHE A 15 45.16 -18.85 1.65
CA PHE A 15 44.92 -17.95 0.54
C PHE A 15 43.68 -17.13 0.95
N LEU A 16 43.87 -15.86 1.33
CA LEU A 16 42.74 -14.95 1.48
C LEU A 16 42.10 -14.81 0.09
N ALA A 17 40.97 -15.48 -0.13
CA ALA A 17 40.15 -15.27 -1.32
C ALA A 17 39.69 -13.81 -1.30
N ILE A 18 40.17 -13.02 -2.26
CA ILE A 18 39.75 -11.64 -2.42
C ILE A 18 38.43 -11.67 -3.18
N SER A 19 37.31 -11.48 -2.47
CA SER A 19 35.96 -11.54 -3.04
C SER A 19 35.79 -10.48 -4.14
N GLN A 20 35.28 -10.91 -5.29
CA GLN A 20 34.93 -10.04 -6.41
C GLN A 20 33.42 -9.84 -6.39
N ASN A 21 32.98 -8.59 -6.58
CA ASN A 21 31.55 -8.27 -6.52
C ASN A 21 31.08 -7.83 -7.90
N PHE A 22 29.95 -8.36 -8.36
CA PHE A 22 29.26 -7.89 -9.56
C PHE A 22 27.81 -7.55 -9.21
N THR A 23 27.48 -6.27 -9.31
CA THR A 23 26.18 -5.74 -8.87
C THR A 23 25.57 -4.83 -9.92
N GLY A 24 24.25 -4.79 -10.04
CA GLY A 24 23.55 -3.87 -10.93
C GLY A 24 22.03 -3.93 -10.81
N VAL A 25 21.35 -3.15 -11.65
CA VAL A 25 19.88 -3.07 -11.73
C VAL A 25 19.41 -3.44 -13.12
N VAL A 26 18.35 -4.22 -13.22
CA VAL A 26 17.68 -4.57 -14.48
C VAL A 26 16.39 -3.77 -14.64
N LEU A 27 16.27 -3.05 -15.76
CA LEU A 27 15.16 -2.13 -16.07
C LEU A 27 14.52 -2.48 -17.40
N GLU A 28 13.25 -2.13 -17.59
CA GLU A 28 12.58 -2.13 -18.89
C GLU A 28 13.01 -0.90 -19.69
N GLU A 29 13.48 -1.09 -20.92
CA GLU A 29 14.09 -0.01 -21.72
C GLU A 29 13.14 1.16 -21.98
N GLU A 30 11.90 0.89 -22.41
CA GLU A 30 10.96 1.95 -22.81
C GLU A 30 10.42 2.75 -21.61
N THR A 31 10.25 2.11 -20.45
CA THR A 31 9.54 2.70 -19.30
C THR A 31 10.46 3.00 -18.12
N THR A 32 11.70 2.53 -18.15
CA THR A 32 12.69 2.58 -17.05
C THR A 32 12.19 1.96 -15.75
N VAL A 33 11.15 1.12 -15.81
CA VAL A 33 10.60 0.41 -14.67
C VAL A 33 11.51 -0.76 -14.32
N GLU A 34 11.75 -0.96 -13.03
CA GLU A 34 12.58 -2.06 -12.51
C GLU A 34 11.95 -3.43 -12.78
N ILE A 35 12.77 -4.39 -13.21
CA ILE A 35 12.31 -5.74 -13.56
C ILE A 35 12.67 -6.69 -12.43
N MET A 36 11.67 -7.00 -11.61
CA MET A 36 11.75 -8.03 -10.57
C MET A 36 11.83 -9.44 -11.17
N ASN A 37 12.59 -10.34 -10.51
CA ASN A 37 12.72 -11.75 -10.88
C ASN A 37 13.26 -11.96 -12.31
N ALA A 38 14.05 -11.02 -12.84
CA ALA A 38 14.90 -11.26 -14.01
C ALA A 38 16.07 -12.15 -13.57
N ILE A 39 16.44 -13.12 -14.38
CA ILE A 39 17.50 -14.07 -14.08
C ILE A 39 18.79 -13.55 -14.70
N VAL A 40 19.77 -13.26 -13.86
CA VAL A 40 21.14 -12.88 -14.25
C VAL A 40 22.03 -14.11 -14.05
N VAL A 41 22.79 -14.48 -15.07
CA VAL A 41 23.67 -15.66 -15.07
C VAL A 41 25.05 -15.25 -15.55
N ILE A 42 26.09 -15.72 -14.86
CA ILE A 42 27.47 -15.65 -15.37
C ILE A 42 27.75 -16.98 -16.08
N GLU A 43 27.79 -16.94 -17.40
CA GLU A 43 27.89 -18.14 -18.25
C GLU A 43 29.15 -18.94 -17.95
N GLY A 44 29.05 -20.27 -18.05
CA GLY A 44 30.15 -21.18 -17.72
C GLY A 44 30.42 -21.35 -16.22
N THR A 45 29.58 -20.77 -15.35
CA THR A 45 29.65 -20.93 -13.89
C THR A 45 28.31 -21.40 -13.32
N ALA A 46 28.28 -21.74 -12.03
CA ALA A 46 27.04 -22.01 -11.30
C ALA A 46 26.35 -20.73 -10.79
N LEU A 47 26.91 -19.55 -11.08
CA LEU A 47 26.45 -18.27 -10.56
C LEU A 47 25.23 -17.80 -11.34
N ALA A 48 24.06 -17.94 -10.71
CA ALA A 48 22.80 -17.42 -11.20
C ALA A 48 22.01 -16.78 -10.06
N GLN A 49 21.42 -15.62 -10.32
CA GLN A 49 20.64 -14.89 -9.34
C GLN A 49 19.41 -14.27 -9.99
N LYS A 50 18.33 -14.15 -9.20
CA LYS A 50 17.16 -13.38 -9.59
C LYS A 50 17.27 -11.97 -9.04
N THR A 51 16.83 -10.99 -9.82
CA THR A 51 16.67 -9.64 -9.32
C THR A 51 15.57 -9.57 -8.25
N ASN A 52 15.77 -8.70 -7.27
CA ASN A 52 14.80 -8.44 -6.20
C ASN A 52 13.63 -7.55 -6.68
N GLU A 53 12.79 -7.08 -5.75
CA GLU A 53 11.59 -6.27 -6.04
C GLU A 53 11.91 -4.94 -6.75
N VAL A 54 13.10 -4.39 -6.51
CA VAL A 54 13.62 -3.15 -7.14
C VAL A 54 14.57 -3.42 -8.31
N GLY A 55 14.55 -4.64 -8.86
CA GLY A 55 15.33 -5.01 -10.04
C GLY A 55 16.84 -5.17 -9.81
N GLU A 56 17.32 -5.12 -8.57
CA GLU A 56 18.73 -5.25 -8.23
C GLU A 56 19.20 -6.71 -8.17
N PHE A 57 20.44 -6.95 -8.58
CA PHE A 57 21.17 -8.20 -8.36
C PHE A 57 22.56 -7.91 -7.78
N SER A 58 23.13 -8.89 -7.08
CA SER A 58 24.46 -8.82 -6.50
C SER A 58 25.09 -10.22 -6.34
N PHE A 59 26.16 -10.46 -7.07
CA PHE A 59 27.06 -11.59 -6.88
C PHE A 59 28.19 -11.22 -5.92
N PHE A 60 28.34 -12.00 -4.85
CA PHE A 60 29.38 -11.84 -3.82
C PHE A 60 30.36 -13.03 -3.78
N GLU A 61 30.24 -13.95 -4.73
CA GLU A 61 31.03 -15.18 -4.82
C GLU A 61 32.27 -14.99 -5.70
N ASP A 62 33.19 -15.97 -5.72
CA ASP A 62 34.42 -15.93 -6.51
C ASP A 62 34.12 -16.03 -8.01
N ILE A 63 33.70 -14.91 -8.61
CA ILE A 63 33.55 -14.78 -10.05
C ILE A 63 34.92 -15.06 -10.70
N PRO A 64 34.99 -15.89 -11.76
CA PRO A 64 36.25 -16.15 -12.43
C PRO A 64 36.84 -14.86 -13.04
N VAL A 65 38.14 -14.64 -12.79
CA VAL A 65 38.88 -13.52 -13.41
C VAL A 65 38.98 -13.69 -14.93
N GLY A 66 38.99 -12.57 -15.64
CA GLY A 66 39.01 -12.51 -17.11
C GLY A 66 37.70 -12.02 -17.69
N GLU A 67 37.50 -12.25 -18.98
CA GLU A 67 36.24 -11.92 -19.67
C GLU A 67 35.17 -12.96 -19.33
N GLN A 68 34.05 -12.49 -18.80
CA GLN A 68 32.88 -13.32 -18.48
C GLN A 68 31.69 -12.85 -19.31
N ILE A 69 30.88 -13.79 -19.78
CA ILE A 69 29.61 -13.47 -20.45
C ILE A 69 28.51 -13.46 -19.39
N VAL A 70 27.74 -12.39 -19.37
CA VAL A 70 26.55 -12.26 -18.52
C VAL A 70 25.32 -12.35 -19.39
N THR A 71 24.40 -13.23 -19.01
CA THR A 71 23.08 -13.38 -19.62
C THR A 71 22.03 -12.85 -18.65
N VAL A 72 21.14 -11.99 -19.16
CA VAL A 72 19.99 -11.48 -18.41
C VAL A 72 18.70 -11.82 -19.15
N SER A 73 17.82 -12.56 -18.49
CA SER A 73 16.60 -13.09 -19.10
C SER A 73 15.37 -12.92 -18.20
N LYS A 74 14.21 -12.68 -18.83
CA LYS A 74 12.90 -12.61 -18.17
C LYS A 74 11.82 -12.98 -19.17
N GLU A 75 10.83 -13.75 -18.74
CA GLU A 75 9.66 -14.06 -19.58
C GLU A 75 8.97 -12.76 -20.05
N GLY A 76 8.72 -12.66 -21.36
CA GLY A 76 8.13 -11.49 -22.01
C GLY A 76 9.15 -10.44 -22.47
N TYR A 77 10.43 -10.60 -22.16
CA TYR A 77 11.53 -9.70 -22.55
C TYR A 77 12.54 -10.39 -23.47
N GLU A 78 13.18 -9.61 -24.33
CA GLU A 78 14.32 -10.07 -25.13
C GLU A 78 15.50 -10.37 -24.20
N THR A 79 16.15 -11.52 -24.39
CA THR A 79 17.31 -11.90 -23.56
C THR A 79 18.53 -11.09 -23.98
N LYS A 80 19.23 -10.51 -22.99
CA LYS A 80 20.41 -9.67 -23.23
C LYS A 80 21.68 -10.40 -22.83
N TYR A 81 22.72 -10.24 -23.64
CA TYR A 81 24.04 -10.80 -23.42
C TYR A 81 25.06 -9.68 -23.48
N PHE A 82 26.01 -9.65 -22.55
CA PHE A 82 27.13 -8.71 -22.58
C PHE A 82 28.35 -9.29 -21.87
N ILE A 83 29.52 -8.74 -22.19
CA ILE A 83 30.79 -9.17 -21.62
C ILE A 83 31.14 -8.22 -20.47
N ILE A 84 31.55 -8.79 -19.34
CA ILE A 84 32.20 -8.07 -18.25
C ILE A 84 33.65 -8.51 -18.13
N THR A 85 34.54 -7.58 -17.82
CA THR A 85 35.94 -7.90 -17.50
C THR A 85 36.11 -7.91 -16.00
N VAL A 86 36.51 -9.07 -15.48
CA VAL A 86 36.62 -9.33 -14.06
C VAL A 86 38.09 -9.35 -13.66
N GLU A 87 38.48 -8.44 -12.77
CA GLU A 87 39.84 -8.35 -12.24
C GLU A 87 39.89 -8.70 -10.76
N SER A 88 40.95 -9.39 -10.34
CA SER A 88 41.14 -9.84 -8.96
C SER A 88 41.04 -8.67 -7.98
N GLY A 89 40.11 -8.77 -7.03
CA GLY A 89 39.90 -7.77 -5.97
C GLY A 89 39.26 -6.46 -6.38
N LYS A 90 38.76 -6.33 -7.61
CA LYS A 90 37.95 -5.18 -8.03
C LYS A 90 36.46 -5.46 -7.86
N ARG A 91 35.72 -4.39 -7.56
CA ARG A 91 34.25 -4.37 -7.61
C ARG A 91 33.80 -3.93 -8.99
N ILE A 92 32.89 -4.66 -9.59
CA ILE A 92 32.24 -4.36 -10.86
C ILE A 92 30.82 -3.91 -10.54
N VAL A 93 30.58 -2.61 -10.65
CA VAL A 93 29.24 -2.05 -10.54
C VAL A 93 28.80 -1.72 -11.95
N THR A 94 27.75 -2.37 -12.44
CA THR A 94 27.08 -1.98 -13.69
C THR A 94 25.92 -1.07 -13.34
N ASP A 95 25.87 0.11 -13.95
CA ASP A 95 24.90 1.12 -13.59
C ASP A 95 23.47 0.66 -13.90
N LYS A 96 23.22 0.16 -15.11
CA LYS A 96 21.88 -0.26 -15.58
C LYS A 96 21.96 -1.31 -16.70
N ILE A 97 21.10 -2.33 -16.61
CA ILE A 97 20.87 -3.30 -17.67
C ILE A 97 19.44 -3.15 -18.16
N GLU A 98 19.27 -2.64 -19.37
CA GLU A 98 17.94 -2.43 -19.96
C GLU A 98 17.52 -3.64 -20.82
N LEU A 99 16.32 -4.16 -20.59
CA LEU A 99 15.69 -5.22 -21.38
C LEU A 99 14.54 -4.65 -22.23
N GLU A 100 14.52 -5.04 -23.51
CA GLU A 100 13.44 -4.75 -24.43
C GLU A 100 12.27 -5.72 -24.24
N VAL A 101 11.03 -5.24 -24.36
CA VAL A 101 9.84 -6.10 -24.33
C VAL A 101 9.70 -6.80 -25.68
N THR A 102 9.45 -8.11 -25.68
CA THR A 102 9.25 -8.86 -26.94
C THR A 102 8.05 -8.32 -27.73
N ARG A 103 8.08 -8.47 -29.06
CA ARG A 103 6.97 -8.04 -29.93
C ARG A 103 5.64 -8.70 -29.56
N GLU A 104 5.66 -9.97 -29.19
CA GLU A 104 4.47 -10.72 -28.81
C GLU A 104 3.90 -10.24 -27.47
N GLU A 105 4.77 -10.00 -26.48
CA GLU A 105 4.35 -9.43 -25.20
C GLU A 105 3.78 -8.01 -25.37
N SER A 106 4.42 -7.18 -26.20
CA SER A 106 3.93 -5.82 -26.52
C SER A 106 2.53 -5.86 -27.16
N LYS A 107 2.30 -6.77 -28.13
CA LYS A 107 0.96 -6.98 -28.72
C LYS A 107 -0.05 -7.45 -27.67
N ARG A 108 0.33 -8.39 -26.80
CA ARG A 108 -0.53 -8.90 -25.72
C ARG A 108 -0.94 -7.79 -24.76
N ARG A 109 0.01 -6.98 -24.29
CA ARG A 109 -0.22 -5.81 -23.42
C ARG A 109 -1.17 -4.81 -24.08
N ARG A 110 -0.98 -4.50 -25.37
CA ARG A 110 -1.87 -3.60 -26.14
C ARG A 110 -3.29 -4.13 -26.28
N LYS A 111 -3.45 -5.43 -26.54
CA LYS A 111 -4.77 -6.08 -26.63
C LYS A 111 -5.50 -6.02 -25.28
N LEU A 112 -4.82 -6.41 -24.21
CA LEU A 112 -5.37 -6.40 -22.85
C LEU A 112 -5.77 -4.98 -22.42
N LYS A 113 -4.94 -3.97 -22.73
CA LYS A 113 -5.27 -2.56 -22.46
C LYS A 113 -6.58 -2.15 -23.15
N LYS A 114 -6.75 -2.48 -24.44
CA LYS A 114 -7.97 -2.18 -25.18
C LYS A 114 -9.20 -2.91 -24.64
N GLU A 115 -9.05 -4.15 -24.19
CA GLU A 115 -10.13 -4.92 -23.56
C GLU A 115 -10.55 -4.29 -22.23
N ARG A 116 -9.59 -3.97 -21.36
CA ARG A 116 -9.82 -3.27 -20.09
C ARG A 116 -10.48 -1.91 -20.29
N GLU A 117 -10.05 -1.13 -21.29
CA GLU A 117 -10.68 0.16 -21.61
C GLU A 117 -12.14 0.00 -22.08
N LYS A 118 -12.45 -1.04 -22.86
CA LYS A 118 -13.83 -1.33 -23.28
C LYS A 118 -14.69 -1.74 -22.10
N GLU A 119 -14.18 -2.60 -21.23
CA GLU A 119 -14.87 -3.05 -20.02
C GLU A 119 -15.12 -1.90 -19.05
N ALA A 120 -14.11 -1.06 -18.80
CA ALA A 120 -14.24 0.13 -17.97
C ALA A 120 -15.28 1.12 -18.51
N LYS A 121 -15.34 1.31 -19.84
CA LYS A 121 -16.39 2.14 -20.48
C LYS A 121 -17.78 1.56 -20.30
N LYS A 122 -17.93 0.23 -20.41
CA LYS A 122 -19.19 -0.47 -20.19
C LYS A 122 -19.65 -0.29 -18.73
N LEU A 123 -18.77 -0.55 -17.77
CA LEU A 123 -19.04 -0.38 -16.34
C LEU A 123 -19.38 1.07 -15.99
N ALA A 124 -18.68 2.04 -16.57
CA ALA A 124 -18.98 3.46 -16.37
C ALA A 124 -20.40 3.82 -16.84
N LYS A 125 -20.81 3.32 -18.00
CA LYS A 125 -22.17 3.53 -18.53
C LYS A 125 -23.23 2.88 -17.64
N GLU A 126 -23.03 1.63 -17.22
CA GLU A 126 -23.95 0.94 -16.31
C GLU A 126 -24.07 1.68 -14.97
N ARG A 127 -22.97 2.22 -14.46
CA ARG A 127 -22.95 3.03 -13.23
C ARG A 127 -23.70 4.36 -13.39
N GLU A 128 -23.57 5.04 -14.52
CA GLU A 128 -24.33 6.26 -14.82
C GLU A 128 -25.84 5.99 -14.88
N GLU A 129 -26.25 4.90 -15.54
CA GLU A 129 -27.65 4.49 -15.61
C GLU A 129 -28.22 4.16 -14.21
N MET A 130 -27.44 3.47 -13.37
CA MET A 130 -27.84 3.18 -11.98
C MET A 130 -28.00 4.46 -11.16
N ILE A 131 -27.07 5.41 -11.28
CA ILE A 131 -27.13 6.68 -10.54
C ILE A 131 -28.38 7.48 -10.93
N GLU A 132 -28.72 7.54 -12.22
CA GLU A 132 -29.92 8.25 -12.67
C GLU A 132 -31.21 7.60 -12.18
N ASN A 133 -31.27 6.27 -12.09
CA ASN A 133 -32.41 5.56 -11.53
C ASN A 133 -32.59 5.87 -10.03
N VAL A 134 -31.51 5.80 -9.25
CA VAL A 134 -31.54 6.15 -7.81
C VAL A 134 -31.95 7.61 -7.61
N ARG A 135 -31.49 8.52 -8.48
CA ARG A 135 -31.87 9.94 -8.44
C ARG A 135 -33.37 10.14 -8.63
N LYS A 136 -33.97 9.45 -9.61
CA LYS A 136 -35.42 9.48 -9.86
C LYS A 136 -36.22 8.92 -8.70
N GLU A 137 -35.81 7.78 -8.14
CA GLU A 137 -36.48 7.17 -6.99
C GLU A 137 -36.48 8.11 -5.76
N LYS A 138 -35.34 8.76 -5.49
CA LYS A 138 -35.21 9.73 -4.39
C LYS A 138 -36.06 10.98 -4.62
N GLU A 139 -36.14 11.49 -5.84
CA GLU A 139 -37.03 12.62 -6.17
C GLU A 139 -38.51 12.29 -5.93
N ASP A 140 -38.94 11.09 -6.30
CA ASP A 140 -40.33 10.65 -6.11
C ASP A 140 -40.65 10.41 -4.63
N GLU A 141 -39.70 9.86 -3.87
CA GLU A 141 -39.80 9.73 -2.41
C GLU A 141 -39.93 11.11 -1.74
N LEU A 142 -39.09 12.08 -2.10
CA LEU A 142 -39.15 13.46 -1.58
C LEU A 142 -40.50 14.13 -1.88
N LYS A 143 -41.05 13.93 -3.08
CA LYS A 143 -42.38 14.46 -3.44
C LYS A 143 -43.49 13.84 -2.58
N ARG A 144 -43.43 12.53 -2.30
CA ARG A 144 -44.39 11.85 -1.43
C ARG A 144 -44.32 12.39 0.00
N LEU A 145 -43.12 12.49 0.56
CA LEU A 145 -42.88 13.03 1.90
C LEU A 145 -43.36 14.48 2.03
N ALA A 146 -43.12 15.32 1.02
CA ALA A 146 -43.61 16.70 1.01
C ALA A 146 -45.15 16.80 1.00
N LYS A 147 -45.82 15.89 0.28
CA LYS A 147 -47.29 15.81 0.26
C LYS A 147 -47.86 15.35 1.60
N GLU A 148 -47.19 14.42 2.25
CA GLU A 148 -47.56 13.92 3.59
C GLU A 148 -47.35 14.99 4.66
N ARG A 149 -46.22 15.71 4.63
CA ARG A 149 -45.95 16.82 5.54
C ARG A 149 -47.01 17.91 5.47
N LYS A 150 -47.43 18.32 4.26
CA LYS A 150 -48.53 19.30 4.08
C LYS A 150 -49.87 18.80 4.63
N LYS A 151 -50.16 17.50 4.56
CA LYS A 151 -51.37 16.93 5.17
C LYS A 151 -51.32 16.97 6.69
N LEU A 152 -50.14 16.74 7.28
CA LEU A 152 -49.93 16.81 8.73
C LEU A 152 -49.99 18.25 9.24
N GLU A 153 -49.38 19.21 8.54
CA GLU A 153 -49.44 20.65 8.85
C GLU A 153 -50.89 21.16 8.87
N ASN A 154 -51.74 20.71 7.93
CA ASN A 154 -53.15 21.08 7.88
C ASN A 154 -54.03 20.39 8.95
N LYS A 155 -53.51 19.39 9.68
CA LYS A 155 -54.24 18.63 10.70
C LYS A 155 -53.90 19.05 12.13
N SER A 156 -52.91 19.93 12.31
CA SER A 156 -52.46 20.42 13.61
C SER A 156 -53.23 21.68 14.01
N GLY A 157 -54.49 21.51 14.40
CA GLY A 157 -55.10 22.38 15.41
C GLY A 157 -54.66 21.89 16.79
N ASP A 158 -54.30 22.82 17.67
CA ASP A 158 -53.69 22.66 19.01
C ASP A 158 -53.88 21.28 19.68
N VAL A 159 -52.79 20.52 19.83
CA VAL A 159 -52.73 19.36 20.73
C VAL A 159 -51.49 19.48 21.61
N VAL A 160 -51.73 19.70 22.91
CA VAL A 160 -50.75 19.57 23.98
C VAL A 160 -50.48 18.07 24.18
N ILE A 161 -49.23 17.64 24.02
CA ILE A 161 -48.85 16.23 24.18
C ILE A 161 -48.21 16.04 25.57
N SER A 162 -48.93 15.32 26.43
CA SER A 162 -48.43 14.69 27.66
C SER A 162 -47.99 13.26 27.31
N TYR A 163 -46.84 12.82 27.85
CA TYR A 163 -46.32 11.48 27.61
C TYR A 163 -46.64 10.56 28.80
N ASP A 164 -47.36 9.47 28.53
CA ASP A 164 -47.39 8.28 29.38
C ASP A 164 -46.37 7.24 28.85
N PRO A 165 -45.72 6.44 29.72
CA PRO A 165 -44.71 5.48 29.31
C PRO A 165 -45.35 4.27 28.62
N ILE A 166 -44.76 3.84 27.50
CA ILE A 166 -45.27 2.74 26.67
C ILE A 166 -44.84 1.39 27.23
N GLU A 167 -45.82 0.52 27.47
CA GLU A 167 -45.63 -0.91 27.74
C GLU A 167 -45.23 -1.69 26.47
N ASN A 168 -44.37 -2.67 26.71
CA ASN A 168 -43.80 -3.65 25.80
C ASN A 168 -44.88 -4.39 24.96
N THR A 169 -44.66 -4.57 23.64
CA THR A 169 -44.77 -5.87 22.92
C THR A 169 -44.87 -5.69 21.39
N SER A 170 -43.93 -6.28 20.65
CA SER A 170 -44.10 -7.24 19.52
C SER A 170 -42.95 -7.11 18.51
N VAL A 171 -42.16 -8.18 18.43
CA VAL A 171 -40.96 -8.32 17.59
C VAL A 171 -41.40 -8.77 16.19
N GLN A 172 -40.92 -8.08 15.14
CA GLN A 172 -41.11 -8.50 13.75
C GLN A 172 -39.84 -9.17 13.21
N GLU A 173 -40.03 -10.25 12.44
CA GLU A 173 -39.03 -11.18 11.92
C GLU A 173 -37.93 -10.50 11.08
N ILE A 174 -36.67 -10.81 11.39
CA ILE A 174 -35.49 -10.31 10.68
C ILE A 174 -35.10 -11.29 9.57
N PRO A 175 -34.92 -10.85 8.31
CA PRO A 175 -34.40 -11.71 7.25
C PRO A 175 -32.94 -12.11 7.53
N ILE A 176 -32.62 -13.38 7.28
CA ILE A 176 -31.29 -13.98 7.51
C ILE A 176 -30.27 -13.30 6.59
N VAL A 177 -29.52 -12.34 7.13
CA VAL A 177 -28.32 -11.74 6.51
C VAL A 177 -27.18 -12.75 6.70
N PRO A 178 -26.31 -13.00 5.70
CA PRO A 178 -25.05 -13.70 5.96
C PRO A 178 -24.33 -13.02 7.13
N ASP A 179 -23.67 -13.80 7.99
CA ASP A 179 -23.01 -13.36 9.22
C ASP A 179 -21.89 -12.34 8.94
N VAL A 180 -22.27 -11.08 8.69
CA VAL A 180 -21.39 -9.96 8.37
C VAL A 180 -21.28 -9.11 9.64
N ASP A 181 -20.05 -8.91 10.11
CA ASP A 181 -19.78 -8.16 11.34
C ASP A 181 -20.32 -6.72 11.19
N PRO A 182 -21.01 -6.15 12.21
CA PRO A 182 -21.52 -4.78 12.16
C PRO A 182 -20.48 -3.73 11.75
N VAL A 183 -19.20 -3.96 12.08
CA VAL A 183 -18.08 -3.11 11.66
C VAL A 183 -17.91 -3.13 10.14
N GLN A 184 -18.04 -4.29 9.49
CA GLN A 184 -17.96 -4.38 8.04
C GLN A 184 -19.06 -3.56 7.38
N VAL A 185 -20.31 -3.64 7.87
CA VAL A 185 -21.43 -2.86 7.32
C VAL A 185 -21.17 -1.36 7.43
N LYS A 186 -20.73 -0.89 8.60
CA LYS A 186 -20.45 0.54 8.84
C LYS A 186 -19.36 1.07 7.93
N TYR A 187 -18.20 0.40 7.89
CA TYR A 187 -17.06 0.90 7.12
C TYR A 187 -17.21 0.70 5.62
N ALA A 188 -17.92 -0.34 5.17
CA ALA A 188 -18.28 -0.51 3.77
C ALA A 188 -19.08 0.68 3.23
N ALA A 189 -20.04 1.20 4.01
CA ALA A 189 -20.78 2.41 3.66
C ALA A 189 -19.88 3.66 3.58
N ILE A 190 -18.93 3.83 4.50
CA ILE A 190 -17.98 4.96 4.51
C ILE A 190 -17.03 4.91 3.31
N LEU A 191 -16.58 3.71 2.96
CA LEU A 191 -15.61 3.48 1.89
C LEU A 191 -16.25 3.37 0.52
N GLY A 192 -17.56 3.11 0.44
CA GLY A 192 -18.28 2.88 -0.81
C GLY A 192 -17.90 1.54 -1.46
N VAL A 193 -17.84 0.48 -0.66
CA VAL A 193 -17.55 -0.91 -1.10
C VAL A 193 -18.60 -1.87 -0.54
N GLU A 194 -18.60 -3.11 -1.01
CA GLU A 194 -19.47 -4.16 -0.46
C GLU A 194 -18.97 -4.61 0.93
N PRO A 195 -19.85 -4.88 1.92
CA PRO A 195 -19.44 -5.33 3.26
C PRO A 195 -18.55 -6.58 3.26
N SER A 196 -18.82 -7.53 2.37
CA SER A 196 -18.02 -8.75 2.22
C SER A 196 -16.60 -8.52 1.70
N SER A 197 -16.30 -7.35 1.11
CA SER A 197 -14.96 -6.99 0.64
C SER A 197 -14.04 -6.46 1.75
N ILE A 198 -14.60 -6.21 2.95
CA ILE A 198 -13.86 -5.80 4.14
C ILE A 198 -13.27 -7.04 4.80
N ILE A 199 -12.08 -7.43 4.37
CA ILE A 199 -11.38 -8.64 4.88
C ILE A 199 -10.62 -8.35 6.18
N ASN A 200 -9.96 -7.19 6.28
CA ASN A 200 -9.17 -6.82 7.45
C ASN A 200 -10.05 -6.26 8.59
N ILE A 201 -10.85 -7.12 9.22
CA ILE A 201 -11.82 -6.72 10.26
C ILE A 201 -11.11 -6.08 11.47
N GLU A 202 -9.91 -6.55 11.82
CA GLU A 202 -9.14 -6.01 12.95
C GLU A 202 -8.73 -4.56 12.74
N LEU A 203 -8.32 -4.19 11.53
CA LEU A 203 -8.05 -2.78 11.17
C LEU A 203 -9.26 -1.91 11.46
N TYR A 204 -10.44 -2.31 10.99
CA TYR A 204 -11.64 -1.50 11.14
C TYR A 204 -12.19 -1.48 12.57
N LYS A 205 -12.04 -2.58 13.34
CA LYS A 205 -12.32 -2.58 14.78
C LYS A 205 -11.40 -1.65 15.56
N PHE A 206 -10.11 -1.61 15.20
CA PHE A 206 -9.17 -0.65 15.78
C PHE A 206 -9.58 0.78 15.43
N ILE A 207 -9.93 1.06 14.17
CA ILE A 207 -10.38 2.39 13.77
C ILE A 207 -11.65 2.78 14.54
N GLU A 208 -12.61 1.87 14.70
CA GLU A 208 -13.86 2.10 15.44
C GLU A 208 -13.56 2.54 16.88
N ASP A 209 -12.74 1.76 17.58
CA ASP A 209 -12.37 2.01 18.96
C ASP A 209 -11.66 3.36 19.14
N TRP A 210 -10.84 3.78 18.16
CA TRP A 210 -10.07 5.03 18.26
C TRP A 210 -10.77 6.26 17.67
N THR A 211 -11.79 6.09 16.84
CA THR A 211 -12.51 7.20 16.21
C THR A 211 -13.03 8.19 17.25
N GLY A 212 -12.81 9.48 17.03
CA GLY A 212 -13.20 10.55 17.96
C GLY A 212 -12.20 10.85 19.08
N THR A 213 -11.16 10.05 19.27
CA THR A 213 -10.07 10.37 20.21
C THR A 213 -9.50 11.76 19.90
N PRO A 214 -9.43 12.69 20.86
CA PRO A 214 -8.95 14.05 20.61
C PRO A 214 -7.53 14.08 20.06
N TYR A 215 -7.24 15.05 19.21
CA TYR A 215 -5.87 15.27 18.74
C TYR A 215 -5.09 16.03 19.80
N VAL A 216 -3.97 15.46 20.24
CA VAL A 216 -3.01 16.13 21.13
C VAL A 216 -1.62 15.88 20.58
N MET A 217 -0.88 16.95 20.26
CA MET A 217 0.50 16.84 19.79
C MET A 217 1.37 16.15 20.85
N GLY A 218 2.11 15.11 20.48
CA GLY A 218 2.88 14.30 21.44
C GLY A 218 2.04 13.25 22.18
N GLY A 219 0.70 13.35 22.11
CA GLY A 219 -0.22 12.42 22.75
C GLY A 219 -0.12 11.01 22.18
N ALA A 220 -0.38 10.03 23.02
CA ALA A 220 -0.23 8.62 22.69
C ALA A 220 -1.28 7.74 23.37
N ASN A 221 -2.46 8.24 23.74
CA ASN A 221 -3.50 7.43 24.40
C ASN A 221 -4.93 7.92 24.02
N LYS A 222 -5.96 7.38 24.67
CA LYS A 222 -7.38 7.70 24.41
C LYS A 222 -7.83 9.08 24.91
N GLU A 223 -7.05 9.73 25.75
CA GLU A 223 -7.31 11.11 26.20
C GLU A 223 -6.76 12.13 25.18
N GLY A 224 -5.77 11.72 24.39
CA GLY A 224 -5.19 12.54 23.34
C GLY A 224 -4.10 11.79 22.55
N ILE A 225 -4.16 11.90 21.22
CA ILE A 225 -3.21 11.22 20.34
C ILE A 225 -2.77 12.07 19.15
N ASP A 226 -1.50 11.97 18.76
CA ASP A 226 -0.98 12.58 17.52
C ASP A 226 -0.99 11.60 16.34
N CYS A 227 -0.76 12.12 15.13
CA CYS A 227 -0.84 11.35 13.89
C CYS A 227 0.09 10.13 13.87
N SER A 228 1.34 10.33 14.28
CA SER A 228 2.36 9.28 14.27
C SER A 228 2.20 8.25 15.40
N SER A 229 1.69 8.65 16.57
CA SER A 229 1.38 7.71 17.65
C SER A 229 0.16 6.88 17.31
N PHE A 230 -0.82 7.47 16.62
CA PHE A 230 -1.98 6.74 16.13
C PHE A 230 -1.57 5.66 15.12
N THR A 231 -0.76 6.00 14.11
CA THR A 231 -0.24 5.00 13.17
C THR A 231 0.62 3.96 13.87
N GLN A 232 1.48 4.37 14.82
CA GLN A 232 2.29 3.43 15.58
C GLN A 232 1.45 2.39 16.32
N ARG A 233 0.43 2.83 17.06
CA ARG A 233 -0.47 1.92 17.77
C ARG A 233 -1.27 1.01 16.85
N LEU A 234 -1.75 1.56 15.73
CA LEU A 234 -2.47 0.79 14.72
C LEU A 234 -1.58 -0.32 14.17
N PHE A 235 -0.37 0.00 13.74
CA PHE A 235 0.56 -0.99 13.18
C PHE A 235 0.99 -2.05 14.18
N THR A 236 1.26 -1.66 15.44
CA THR A 236 1.58 -2.63 16.49
C THR A 236 0.39 -3.53 16.81
N LYS A 237 -0.85 -3.01 16.81
CA LYS A 237 -2.02 -3.80 17.22
C LYS A 237 -2.59 -4.68 16.10
N VAL A 238 -2.58 -4.20 14.87
CA VAL A 238 -3.24 -4.83 13.72
C VAL A 238 -2.27 -5.67 12.89
N TYR A 239 -1.02 -5.21 12.76
CA TYR A 239 -0.03 -5.85 11.88
C TYR A 239 1.15 -6.45 12.64
N ASP A 240 1.19 -6.32 13.97
CA ASP A 240 2.33 -6.70 14.82
C ASP A 240 3.66 -6.08 14.38
N LEU A 241 3.59 -4.86 13.83
CA LEU A 241 4.75 -4.12 13.34
C LEU A 241 5.06 -2.93 14.24
N TYR A 242 6.32 -2.86 14.67
CA TYR A 242 6.85 -1.64 15.26
C TYR A 242 7.19 -0.64 14.15
N ILE A 243 6.71 0.59 14.32
CA ILE A 243 7.12 1.73 13.48
C ILE A 243 7.55 2.89 14.38
N GLU A 244 8.37 3.78 13.84
CA GLU A 244 9.03 4.83 14.59
C GLU A 244 8.04 5.88 15.14
N ARG A 245 8.45 6.60 16.19
CA ARG A 245 7.55 7.50 16.92
C ARG A 245 7.08 8.74 16.14
N THR A 246 7.87 9.26 15.20
CA THR A 246 7.54 10.52 14.50
C THR A 246 7.24 10.27 13.02
N ALA A 247 6.36 11.07 12.43
CA ALA A 247 5.97 10.90 11.02
C ALA A 247 7.17 10.92 10.06
N GLN A 248 8.14 11.82 10.26
CA GLN A 248 9.38 11.85 9.48
C GLN A 248 10.22 10.58 9.65
N LYS A 249 10.28 10.00 10.86
CA LYS A 249 11.04 8.76 11.07
C LYS A 249 10.32 7.54 10.50
N GLN A 250 8.98 7.50 10.54
CA GLN A 250 8.19 6.47 9.87
C GLN A 250 8.40 6.51 8.35
N PHE A 251 8.49 7.72 7.79
CA PHE A 251 8.80 7.94 6.38
C PHE A 251 10.22 7.49 6.04
N ASN A 252 11.23 7.96 6.79
CA ASN A 252 12.64 7.61 6.58
C ASN A 252 13.03 6.19 7.05
N SER A 253 12.07 5.39 7.52
CA SER A 253 12.36 4.05 8.02
C SER A 253 12.85 3.20 6.85
N LYS A 254 13.95 2.46 7.04
CA LYS A 254 14.44 1.50 6.04
C LYS A 254 13.45 0.36 5.74
N TYR A 255 12.40 0.25 6.53
CA TYR A 255 11.34 -0.75 6.41
C TYR A 255 10.03 -0.15 5.87
N THR A 256 10.06 1.11 5.43
CA THR A 256 8.98 1.76 4.71
C THR A 256 9.43 1.86 3.26
N ASP A 257 8.90 1.00 2.41
CA ASP A 257 9.10 1.07 0.96
C ASP A 257 8.22 2.19 0.39
N GLU A 258 8.86 3.30 0.07
CA GLU A 258 8.21 4.55 -0.30
C GLU A 258 7.97 4.65 -1.80
N PHE A 259 6.76 5.05 -2.19
CA PHE A 259 6.39 5.21 -3.60
C PHE A 259 5.61 6.49 -3.84
N THR A 260 5.60 6.93 -5.10
CA THR A 260 4.87 8.12 -5.53
C THR A 260 3.72 7.75 -6.46
N GLY A 261 2.58 8.42 -6.30
CA GLY A 261 1.38 8.16 -7.09
C GLY A 261 0.27 7.51 -6.26
N ARG A 262 -0.89 8.16 -6.22
CA ARG A 262 -2.05 7.69 -5.44
C ARG A 262 -2.65 6.40 -5.97
N GLN A 263 -2.42 6.12 -7.25
CA GLN A 263 -2.90 4.93 -7.93
C GLN A 263 -2.29 3.63 -7.41
N PHE A 264 -1.17 3.70 -6.69
CA PHE A 264 -0.50 2.54 -6.12
C PHE A 264 -0.89 2.28 -4.66
N LEU A 265 -1.74 3.13 -4.07
CA LEU A 265 -2.14 3.00 -2.67
C LEU A 265 -3.05 1.79 -2.44
N GLU A 266 -2.67 0.97 -1.48
CA GLU A 266 -3.40 -0.19 -1.01
C GLU A 266 -3.75 -0.09 0.48
N GLU A 267 -4.78 -0.82 0.89
CA GLU A 267 -5.26 -0.84 2.28
C GLU A 267 -4.11 -1.21 3.23
N GLY A 268 -3.85 -0.35 4.22
CA GLY A 268 -2.76 -0.53 5.17
C GLY A 268 -1.48 0.22 4.83
N ASP A 269 -1.34 0.82 3.65
CA ASP A 269 -0.17 1.65 3.35
C ASP A 269 -0.16 2.92 4.22
N LEU A 270 1.02 3.32 4.69
CA LEU A 270 1.21 4.64 5.28
C LEU A 270 1.11 5.70 4.18
N ILE A 271 0.53 6.85 4.49
CA ILE A 271 0.52 8.00 3.59
C ILE A 271 1.04 9.24 4.30
N PHE A 272 1.93 9.95 3.62
CA PHE A 272 2.72 11.02 4.21
C PHE A 272 2.38 12.37 3.60
N PHE A 273 2.34 13.38 4.47
CA PHE A 273 2.06 14.76 4.07
C PHE A 273 3.07 15.72 4.66
N GLY A 274 3.34 16.81 3.93
CA GLY A 274 4.33 17.80 4.32
C GLY A 274 4.54 18.85 3.25
N LYS A 275 5.62 19.62 3.40
CA LYS A 275 6.08 20.56 2.37
C LYS A 275 6.89 19.84 1.28
N ASN A 276 7.74 18.91 1.72
CA ASN A 276 8.63 18.08 0.92
C ASN A 276 9.01 16.84 1.75
N ARG A 277 9.76 15.92 1.15
CA ARG A 277 10.15 14.63 1.74
C ARG A 277 11.04 14.79 2.99
N GLU A 278 11.77 15.90 3.07
CA GLU A 278 12.61 16.26 4.22
C GLU A 278 11.82 16.92 5.37
N SER A 279 10.55 17.26 5.13
CA SER A 279 9.67 17.96 6.08
C SER A 279 8.27 17.34 6.09
N VAL A 280 8.22 16.03 6.32
CA VAL A 280 7.01 15.28 6.61
C VAL A 280 6.51 15.66 8.00
N ASN A 281 5.28 16.17 8.06
CA ASN A 281 4.68 16.66 9.30
C ASN A 281 3.32 16.01 9.62
N HIS A 282 2.85 15.11 8.76
CA HIS A 282 1.62 14.35 9.02
C HIS A 282 1.70 12.96 8.38
N VAL A 283 1.04 12.00 9.00
CA VAL A 283 0.92 10.62 8.52
C VAL A 283 -0.50 10.11 8.75
N GLY A 284 -0.95 9.19 7.91
CA GLY A 284 -2.18 8.42 8.07
C GLY A 284 -2.03 7.02 7.47
N VAL A 285 -3.08 6.22 7.56
CA VAL A 285 -3.14 4.87 6.96
C VAL A 285 -4.21 4.88 5.88
N TYR A 286 -3.84 4.50 4.66
CA TYR A 286 -4.77 4.38 3.55
C TYR A 286 -5.72 3.20 3.78
N LEU A 287 -6.98 3.41 3.43
CA LEU A 287 -8.02 2.39 3.51
C LEU A 287 -8.36 1.95 2.09
N ARG A 288 -9.34 2.60 1.46
CA ARG A 288 -9.80 2.35 0.08
C ARG A 288 -10.44 3.60 -0.48
N ASN A 289 -10.58 3.69 -1.81
CA ASN A 289 -11.36 4.74 -2.47
C ASN A 289 -11.04 6.16 -2.01
N ASN A 290 -9.73 6.49 -1.97
CA ASN A 290 -9.18 7.75 -1.48
C ASN A 290 -9.44 8.05 0.02
N LYS A 291 -10.00 7.11 0.78
CA LYS A 291 -10.22 7.26 2.21
C LYS A 291 -8.99 6.81 2.97
N PHE A 292 -8.69 7.53 4.04
CA PHE A 292 -7.59 7.22 4.93
C PHE A 292 -7.95 7.63 6.37
N VAL A 293 -7.41 6.92 7.34
CA VAL A 293 -7.58 7.21 8.76
C VAL A 293 -6.35 7.92 9.32
N HIS A 294 -6.56 8.88 10.20
CA HIS A 294 -5.49 9.60 10.90
C HIS A 294 -6.00 10.29 12.18
N ALA A 295 -5.08 10.70 13.05
CA ALA A 295 -5.36 11.71 14.07
C ALA A 295 -4.92 13.09 13.55
N THR A 296 -5.79 14.10 13.59
CA THR A 296 -5.48 15.44 13.07
C THR A 296 -6.08 16.57 13.88
N ALA A 297 -5.33 17.66 14.05
CA ALA A 297 -5.84 18.92 14.62
C ALA A 297 -6.87 19.61 13.71
N ARG A 298 -6.88 19.28 12.40
CA ARG A 298 -7.75 19.94 11.43
C ARG A 298 -9.18 19.49 11.61
N ILE A 299 -10.10 20.43 11.74
CA ILE A 299 -11.54 20.18 11.92
C ILE A 299 -12.16 19.65 10.61
N GLY A 300 -11.76 20.20 9.46
CA GLY A 300 -12.23 19.74 8.13
C GLY A 300 -13.76 19.74 7.99
N LYS A 301 -14.28 19.00 7.01
CA LYS A 301 -15.74 18.86 6.79
C LYS A 301 -16.46 18.06 7.88
N SER A 302 -15.73 17.29 8.70
CA SER A 302 -16.29 16.47 9.77
C SER A 302 -16.66 17.26 11.03
N GLY A 303 -16.24 18.54 11.14
CA GLY A 303 -16.63 19.40 12.27
C GLY A 303 -15.91 19.13 13.60
N SER A 304 -14.94 18.21 13.64
CA SER A 304 -14.18 17.87 14.86
C SER A 304 -12.69 17.63 14.61
N SER A 305 -11.83 17.96 15.58
CA SER A 305 -10.42 17.50 15.60
C SER A 305 -10.31 16.13 16.26
N GLY A 306 -9.29 15.34 15.93
CA GLY A 306 -9.08 14.00 16.49
C GLY A 306 -8.89 12.91 15.44
N VAL A 307 -9.05 11.66 15.88
CA VAL A 307 -9.01 10.48 15.01
C VAL A 307 -10.27 10.40 14.17
N LYS A 308 -10.10 10.33 12.84
CA LYS A 308 -11.20 10.25 11.89
C LYS A 308 -10.74 9.73 10.52
N ILE A 309 -11.71 9.45 9.68
CA ILE A 309 -11.49 9.17 8.26
C ILE A 309 -11.63 10.47 7.45
N SER A 310 -10.66 10.72 6.59
CA SER A 310 -10.64 11.85 5.65
C SER A 310 -10.58 11.34 4.21
N ASP A 311 -10.89 12.23 3.27
CA ASP A 311 -10.77 11.96 1.83
C ASP A 311 -9.52 12.65 1.26
N LEU A 312 -8.67 11.88 0.59
CA LEU A 312 -7.41 12.32 0.00
C LEU A 312 -7.63 13.27 -1.20
N THR A 313 -8.84 13.32 -1.74
CA THR A 313 -9.23 14.27 -2.81
C THR A 313 -9.59 15.65 -2.27
N ASP A 314 -9.81 15.83 -0.96
CA ASP A 314 -9.98 17.16 -0.35
C ASP A 314 -8.70 17.97 -0.56
N SER A 315 -8.82 19.21 -1.06
CA SER A 315 -7.68 20.09 -1.38
C SER A 315 -6.72 20.28 -0.20
N ASN A 316 -7.23 20.21 1.04
CA ASN A 316 -6.41 20.30 2.26
C ASN A 316 -5.39 19.16 2.41
N TRP A 317 -5.73 17.99 1.87
CA TRP A 317 -4.89 16.79 1.89
C TRP A 317 -4.20 16.59 0.56
N ALA A 318 -4.93 16.80 -0.54
CA ALA A 318 -4.45 16.59 -1.88
C ALA A 318 -3.18 17.41 -2.18
N ASN A 319 -3.16 18.68 -1.76
CA ASN A 319 -2.04 19.59 -2.03
C ASN A 319 -0.80 19.33 -1.17
N ARG A 320 -0.93 18.48 -0.15
CA ARG A 320 0.15 18.18 0.81
C ARG A 320 0.62 16.74 0.75
N PHE A 321 -0.06 15.89 -0.03
CA PHE A 321 0.31 14.50 -0.20
C PHE A 321 1.68 14.41 -0.88
N LEU A 322 2.61 13.70 -0.25
CA LEU A 322 3.98 13.55 -0.73
C LEU A 322 4.22 12.15 -1.30
N ALA A 323 3.85 11.11 -0.55
CA ALA A 323 4.17 9.73 -0.87
C ALA A 323 3.24 8.76 -0.13
N GLY A 324 3.12 7.56 -0.69
CA GLY A 324 2.71 6.36 0.05
C GLY A 324 3.95 5.63 0.58
N GLY A 325 3.76 4.75 1.55
CA GLY A 325 4.82 3.88 2.06
C GLY A 325 4.25 2.54 2.51
N LYS A 326 4.66 1.47 1.85
CA LYS A 326 4.30 0.11 2.24
C LYS A 326 5.27 -0.37 3.32
N ARG A 327 4.74 -0.96 4.39
CA ARG A 327 5.59 -1.55 5.42
C ARG A 327 6.04 -2.93 4.99
N ILE A 328 7.35 -3.14 4.95
CA ILE A 328 7.97 -4.44 4.68
C ILE A 328 8.37 -5.09 6.01
N ASN A 329 8.26 -6.42 6.09
CA ASN A 329 8.52 -7.17 7.31
C ASN A 329 10.02 -7.13 7.67
N ASN A 330 10.27 -7.15 8.98
CA ASN A 330 11.56 -7.51 9.55
C ASN A 330 11.65 -9.05 9.54
N GLU A 331 12.17 -9.64 8.48
CA GLU A 331 12.72 -11.01 8.55
C GLU A 331 14.23 -10.98 8.75
#